data_AF-A0A4P7IH43-F1
#
_entry.id   AF-A0A4P7IH43-F1
#
_cell.length_a   1.000
_cell.length_b   1.000
_cell.length_c   1.000
_cell.angle_alpha   90.00
_cell.angle_beta   90.00
_cell.angle_gamma   90.00
#
_symmetry.space_group_name_H-M   'P 1'
#
loop_
_entity.id
_entity.type
_entity.pdbx_description
1 polymer ?
#
loop_
_entity_poly.entity_id
_entity_poly.type
_entity_poly.pdbx_seq_one_letter_code
_entity_poly.pdbx_strand_id
1 'polypeptide(L)'
;MGCTNNVERTFVLTGDERDKHLRVDVHGNRVAWAQFNCEPDSRRLELAHVETLPEARGQGHAKSALRWITSRFAEFHVINSPEAFNSPEGNRLVAALRAEGMRIHDSGCYRFGHECRCILSEG
;
A
#
# COMPACT_ATOMS: atom_id res chain seq x y z
N MET A 1 -20.13 -12.44 22.55
CA MET A 1 -19.61 -11.16 23.08
C MET A 1 -18.13 -11.11 22.77
N GLY A 2 -17.73 -10.42 21.71
CA GLY A 2 -16.31 -10.26 21.34
C GLY A 2 -15.92 -8.80 21.49
N CYS A 3 -15.03 -8.50 22.44
CA CYS A 3 -14.46 -7.18 22.60
C CYS A 3 -13.70 -6.79 21.33
N THR A 4 -14.30 -5.95 20.48
CA THR A 4 -13.52 -5.19 19.51
C THR A 4 -12.73 -4.16 20.30
N ASN A 5 -11.51 -4.52 20.70
CA ASN A 5 -10.52 -3.53 21.09
C ASN A 5 -10.31 -2.65 19.86
N ASN A 6 -11.01 -1.51 19.82
CA ASN A 6 -10.80 -0.48 18.83
C ASN A 6 -9.42 0.13 19.12
N VAL A 7 -8.39 -0.51 18.59
CA VAL A 7 -7.05 0.08 18.53
C VAL A 7 -7.18 1.30 17.63
N GLU A 8 -7.13 2.48 18.25
CA GLU A 8 -7.10 3.75 17.54
C GLU A 8 -5.84 3.80 16.68
N ARG A 9 -6.03 3.92 15.37
CA ARG A 9 -4.95 4.05 14.38
C ARG A 9 -5.06 5.41 13.75
N THR A 10 -3.98 6.16 13.77
CA THR A 10 -3.90 7.44 13.07
C THR A 10 -3.07 7.26 11.81
N PHE A 11 -3.60 7.73 10.68
CA PHE A 11 -2.94 7.73 9.39
C PHE A 11 -2.41 9.14 9.13
N VAL A 12 -1.10 9.28 9.05
CA VAL A 12 -0.44 10.56 8.82
C VAL A 12 0.22 10.52 7.45
N LEU A 13 -0.35 11.25 6.50
CA LEU A 13 0.22 11.40 5.15
C LEU A 13 1.12 12.65 5.12
N THR A 14 2.38 12.44 4.75
CA THR A 14 3.39 13.50 4.58
C THR A 14 4.04 13.41 3.19
N GLY A 15 4.87 14.39 2.84
CA GLY A 15 5.60 14.42 1.58
C GLY A 15 5.03 15.39 0.53
N ASP A 16 5.79 15.62 -0.53
CA ASP A 16 5.46 16.57 -1.61
C ASP A 16 4.56 15.92 -2.67
N GLU A 17 4.24 16.62 -3.77
CA GLU A 17 3.32 16.10 -4.78
C GLU A 17 3.76 14.77 -5.41
N ARG A 18 5.06 14.46 -5.40
CA ARG A 18 5.63 13.29 -6.09
C ARG A 18 6.08 12.19 -5.13
N ASP A 19 6.65 12.51 -3.98
CA ASP A 19 7.07 11.53 -2.96
C ASP A 19 6.19 11.66 -1.72
N LYS A 20 5.40 10.62 -1.45
CA LYS A 20 4.45 10.58 -0.34
C LYS A 20 4.84 9.48 0.64
N HIS A 21 4.77 9.80 1.92
CA HIS A 21 4.94 8.85 3.02
C HIS A 21 3.65 8.77 3.82
N LEU A 22 3.11 7.56 3.95
CA LEU A 22 2.06 7.26 4.90
C LEU A 22 2.67 6.64 6.14
N ARG A 23 2.43 7.26 7.29
CA ARG A 23 2.76 6.72 8.61
C ARG A 23 1.49 6.21 9.29
N VAL A 24 1.60 5.05 9.95
CA VAL A 24 0.56 4.52 10.83
C VAL A 24 1.04 4.62 12.26
N ASP A 25 0.32 5.41 13.06
CA ASP A 25 0.58 5.58 14.48
C ASP A 25 -0.48 4.86 15.32
N VAL A 26 -0.03 4.23 16.40
CA VAL A 26 -0.88 3.59 17.43
C VAL A 26 -0.44 4.12 18.78
N HIS A 27 -1.36 4.70 19.55
CA HIS A 27 -1.06 5.36 20.82
C HIS A 27 0.10 6.38 20.72
N GLY A 28 0.15 7.13 19.60
CA GLY A 28 1.17 8.15 19.34
C GLY A 28 2.53 7.60 18.87
N ASN A 29 2.70 6.28 18.76
CA ASN A 29 3.93 5.66 18.29
C ASN A 29 3.79 5.17 16.86
N ARG A 30 4.77 5.47 16.00
CA ARG A 30 4.82 4.91 14.64
C ARG A 30 4.99 3.41 14.72
N VAL A 31 4.09 2.65 14.11
CA VAL A 31 4.14 1.18 14.08
C VAL A 31 4.33 0.61 12.68
N ALA A 32 3.92 1.34 11.65
CA ALA A 32 4.13 0.95 10.25
C ALA A 32 4.27 2.19 9.36
N TRP A 33 4.84 2.00 8.18
CA TRP A 33 4.89 3.06 7.17
C TRP A 33 4.85 2.47 5.76
N ALA A 34 4.43 3.32 4.82
CA ALA A 34 4.50 3.07 3.40
C ALA A 34 5.04 4.31 2.69
N GLN A 35 5.91 4.11 1.71
CA GLN A 35 6.38 5.14 0.78
C GLN A 35 5.81 4.85 -0.59
N PHE A 36 5.32 5.89 -1.25
CA PHE A 36 4.83 5.78 -2.61
C PHE A 36 5.03 7.06 -3.39
N ASN A 37 5.31 6.91 -4.68
CA ASN A 37 5.40 8.01 -5.59
C ASN A 37 4.07 8.24 -6.30
N CYS A 38 3.64 9.49 -6.41
CA CYS A 38 2.42 9.87 -7.11
C CYS A 38 2.76 10.50 -8.45
N GLU A 39 2.15 9.98 -9.51
CA GLU A 39 2.21 10.54 -10.86
C GLU A 39 0.79 10.90 -11.29
N PRO A 40 0.37 12.16 -11.07
CA PRO A 40 -0.99 12.60 -11.36
C PRO A 40 -1.39 12.42 -12.83
N ASP A 41 -0.48 12.76 -13.75
CA ASP A 41 -0.76 12.75 -15.19
C ASP A 41 -1.11 11.35 -15.73
N SER A 42 -0.43 10.33 -15.22
CA SER A 42 -0.65 8.93 -15.57
C SER A 42 -1.63 8.22 -14.63
N ARG A 43 -2.18 8.94 -13.63
CA ARG A 43 -2.99 8.41 -12.52
C ARG A 43 -2.34 7.19 -11.87
N ARG A 44 -1.05 7.28 -11.62
CA ARG A 44 -0.24 6.18 -11.09
C ARG A 44 0.22 6.48 -9.67
N LEU A 45 0.12 5.46 -8.82
CA LEU A 45 0.66 5.49 -7.47
C LEU A 45 1.61 4.32 -7.32
N GLU A 46 2.90 4.60 -7.32
CA GLU A 46 3.96 3.61 -7.29
C GLU A 46 4.39 3.34 -5.86
N LEU A 47 4.06 2.16 -5.34
CA LEU A 47 4.42 1.71 -4.00
C LEU A 47 5.89 1.31 -3.96
N ALA A 48 6.72 2.16 -3.34
CA ALA A 48 8.16 1.96 -3.25
C ALA A 48 8.55 1.11 -2.04
N HIS A 49 7.91 1.32 -0.89
CA HIS A 49 8.25 0.61 0.35
C HIS A 49 7.05 0.45 1.27
N VAL A 50 6.99 -0.66 1.99
CA VAL A 50 6.05 -0.91 3.09
C VAL A 50 6.76 -1.71 4.15
N GLU A 51 6.62 -1.29 5.40
CA GLU A 51 7.23 -1.98 6.52
C GLU A 51 6.44 -1.76 7.81
N THR A 52 6.54 -2.75 8.71
CA THR A 52 6.02 -2.70 10.07
C THR A 52 7.18 -2.88 11.04
N LEU A 53 7.19 -2.11 12.13
CA LEU A 53 8.19 -2.31 13.19
C LEU A 53 8.10 -3.73 13.75
N PRO A 54 9.23 -4.38 14.09
CA PRO A 54 9.27 -5.78 14.53
C PRO A 54 8.23 -6.13 15.60
N GLU A 55 8.06 -5.27 16.61
CA GLU A 55 7.13 -5.42 17.73
C GLU A 55 5.65 -5.30 17.33
N ALA A 56 5.36 -4.68 16.19
CA ALA A 56 4.02 -4.47 15.67
C ALA A 56 3.66 -5.43 14.51
N ARG A 57 4.58 -6.33 14.12
CA ARG A 57 4.36 -7.32 13.05
C ARG A 57 3.23 -8.28 13.39
N GLY A 58 2.54 -8.76 12.35
CA GLY A 58 1.41 -9.70 12.50
C GLY A 58 0.12 -9.08 13.03
N GLN A 59 0.10 -7.79 13.36
CA GLN A 59 -1.09 -7.10 13.90
C GLN A 59 -1.90 -6.35 12.83
N GLY A 60 -1.52 -6.50 11.56
CA GLY A 60 -2.26 -5.95 10.41
C GLY A 60 -2.03 -4.46 10.12
N HIS A 61 -1.07 -3.79 10.75
CA HIS A 61 -0.84 -2.34 10.54
C HIS A 61 -0.45 -1.99 9.10
N ALA A 62 0.51 -2.69 8.50
CA ALA A 62 0.85 -2.48 7.08
C ALA A 62 -0.32 -2.83 6.14
N LYS A 63 -1.14 -3.85 6.48
CA LYS A 63 -2.36 -4.17 5.73
C LYS A 63 -3.37 -3.01 5.78
N SER A 64 -3.57 -2.44 6.97
CA SER A 64 -4.42 -1.25 7.14
C SER A 64 -3.86 -0.05 6.38
N ALA A 65 -2.54 0.16 6.36
CA ALA A 65 -1.90 1.21 5.58
C ALA A 65 -2.22 1.08 4.09
N LEU A 66 -2.03 -0.11 3.53
CA LEU A 66 -2.31 -0.37 2.10
C LEU A 66 -3.79 -0.21 1.76
N ARG A 67 -4.70 -0.70 2.60
CA ARG A 67 -6.14 -0.48 2.43
C ARG A 67 -6.50 1.00 2.43
N TRP A 68 -5.91 1.76 3.35
CA TRP A 68 -6.11 3.21 3.41
C TRP A 68 -5.62 3.87 2.13
N ILE A 69 -4.43 3.53 1.62
CA ILE A 69 -3.88 4.07 0.36
C ILE A 69 -4.82 3.76 -0.80
N THR A 70 -5.20 2.49 -0.99
CA THR A 70 -6.08 2.09 -2.11
C THR A 70 -7.47 2.71 -2.03
N SER A 71 -7.95 3.03 -0.82
CA SER A 71 -9.24 3.70 -0.64
C SER A 71 -9.14 5.21 -0.82
N ARG A 72 -8.03 5.83 -0.39
CA ARG A 72 -7.84 7.28 -0.44
C ARG A 72 -7.54 7.76 -1.85
N PHE A 73 -6.82 6.95 -2.62
CA PHE A 73 -6.40 7.18 -4.00
C PHE A 73 -7.09 6.19 -4.94
N ALA A 74 -8.41 6.03 -4.78
CA ALA A 74 -9.19 5.06 -5.54
C ALA A 74 -9.21 5.34 -7.06
N GLU A 75 -8.94 6.58 -7.46
CA GLU A 75 -8.80 7.02 -8.84
C GLU A 75 -7.44 6.70 -9.47
N PHE A 76 -6.46 6.27 -8.66
CA PHE A 76 -5.12 5.91 -9.09
C PHE A 76 -4.97 4.39 -9.24
N HIS A 77 -4.10 3.99 -10.16
CA HIS A 77 -3.60 2.63 -10.23
C HIS A 77 -2.44 2.48 -9.24
N VAL A 78 -2.66 1.71 -8.17
CA VAL A 78 -1.60 1.36 -7.23
C VAL A 78 -0.76 0.24 -7.82
N ILE A 79 0.53 0.49 -8.02
CA ILE A 79 1.47 -0.44 -8.65
C ILE A 79 2.64 -0.72 -7.71
N ASN A 80 3.20 -1.92 -7.73
CA ASN A 80 4.48 -2.16 -7.06
C ASN A 80 5.62 -1.51 -7.85
N SER A 81 6.56 -0.83 -7.18
CA SER A 81 7.71 -0.21 -7.86
C SER A 81 8.58 -1.26 -8.56
N PRO A 82 8.97 -1.05 -9.83
CA PRO A 82 9.98 -1.86 -10.50
C PRO A 82 11.42 -1.48 -10.09
N GLU A 83 11.62 -0.27 -9.57
CA GLU A 83 12.94 0.33 -9.33
C GLU A 83 13.34 0.26 -7.86
N ALA A 84 12.38 0.43 -6.95
CA ALA A 84 12.57 0.25 -5.52
C ALA A 84 12.06 -1.14 -5.12
N PHE A 85 12.96 -1.96 -4.56
CA PHE A 85 12.52 -3.20 -3.93
C PHE A 85 11.77 -2.85 -2.65
N ASN A 86 10.46 -3.06 -2.67
CA ASN A 86 9.68 -3.20 -1.46
C ASN A 86 10.40 -4.16 -0.51
N SER A 87 10.31 -3.93 0.81
CA SER A 87 10.88 -4.87 1.78
C SER A 87 10.37 -6.31 1.53
N PRO A 88 11.11 -7.37 1.90
CA PRO A 88 10.61 -8.75 1.75
C PRO A 88 9.27 -8.99 2.48
N GLU A 89 8.98 -8.22 3.53
CA GLU A 89 7.68 -8.20 4.20
C GLU A 89 6.62 -7.50 3.33
N GLY A 90 6.93 -6.33 2.78
CA GLY A 90 6.08 -5.57 1.87
C GLY A 90 5.70 -6.36 0.62
N ASN A 91 6.65 -7.05 -0.02
CA ASN A 91 6.39 -7.90 -1.19
C ASN A 91 5.43 -9.06 -0.85
N ARG A 92 5.65 -9.74 0.28
CA ARG A 92 4.76 -10.83 0.73
C ARG A 92 3.36 -10.31 1.04
N LEU A 93 3.26 -9.15 1.69
CA LEU A 93 1.98 -8.52 2.00
C LEU A 93 1.23 -8.11 0.73
N VAL A 94 1.89 -7.42 -0.21
CA VAL A 94 1.28 -7.04 -1.49
C VAL A 94 0.77 -8.26 -2.25
N ALA A 95 1.57 -9.33 -2.33
CA ALA A 95 1.15 -10.58 -2.95
C ALA A 95 -0.09 -11.19 -2.26
N ALA A 96 -0.11 -11.24 -0.92
CA ALA A 96 -1.25 -11.74 -0.17
C ALA A 96 -2.52 -10.89 -0.39
N LEU A 97 -2.40 -9.56 -0.39
CA LEU A 97 -3.54 -8.66 -0.60
C LEU A 97 -4.08 -8.73 -2.03
N ARG A 98 -3.21 -8.96 -3.02
CA ARG A 98 -3.63 -9.25 -4.40
C ARG A 98 -4.44 -10.55 -4.47
N ALA A 99 -4.00 -11.59 -3.78
CA ALA A 99 -4.74 -12.85 -3.69
C ALA A 99 -6.11 -12.68 -2.99
N GLU A 100 -6.24 -11.70 -2.10
CA GLU A 100 -7.51 -11.28 -1.49
C GLU A 100 -8.37 -10.35 -2.39
N GLY A 101 -7.95 -10.07 -3.63
CA GLY A 101 -8.70 -9.25 -4.59
C GLY A 101 -8.43 -7.75 -4.52
N MET A 102 -7.42 -7.31 -3.77
CA MET A 102 -7.04 -5.90 -3.72
C MET A 102 -6.41 -5.45 -5.04
N ARG A 103 -6.83 -4.28 -5.55
CA ARG A 103 -6.37 -3.68 -6.81
C ARG A 103 -4.95 -3.09 -6.71
N ILE A 104 -3.98 -3.93 -6.41
CA ILE A 104 -2.56 -3.60 -6.49
C ILE A 104 -1.96 -4.36 -7.67
N HIS A 105 -1.30 -3.64 -8.56
CA HIS A 105 -0.75 -4.19 -9.79
C HIS A 105 0.72 -4.57 -9.63
N ASP A 106 1.14 -5.57 -10.40
CA ASP A 106 2.57 -5.86 -10.53
C ASP A 106 3.28 -4.79 -11.35
N SER A 107 4.57 -4.59 -11.08
CA SER A 107 5.41 -3.66 -11.85
C SER A 107 5.49 -4.06 -13.33
N GLY A 108 5.41 -5.37 -13.60
CA GLY A 108 5.42 -5.93 -14.95
C GLY A 108 4.17 -5.65 -15.78
N CYS A 109 3.00 -5.39 -15.18
CA CYS A 109 1.79 -5.21 -16.01
C CYS A 109 1.72 -3.84 -16.70
N TYR A 110 2.55 -2.88 -16.32
CA TYR A 110 2.58 -1.55 -16.93
C TYR A 110 3.73 -1.31 -17.92
N ARG A 111 4.68 -2.25 -18.06
CA ARG A 111 5.80 -2.12 -19.02
C ARG A 111 5.37 -2.10 -20.50
N PHE A 112 4.10 -2.36 -20.82
CA PHE A 112 3.58 -2.44 -22.19
C PHE A 112 2.67 -1.28 -22.62
N GLY A 113 2.74 -0.12 -21.96
CA GLY A 113 2.19 1.13 -22.50
C GLY A 113 0.67 1.28 -22.36
N HIS A 114 0.20 1.38 -21.11
CA HIS A 114 -1.18 1.71 -20.70
C HIS A 114 -2.20 0.57 -20.61
N GLU A 115 -1.85 -0.66 -20.99
CA GLU A 115 -2.74 -1.82 -20.80
C GLU A 115 -2.27 -2.69 -19.62
N CYS A 116 -2.64 -2.35 -18.39
CA CYS A 116 -2.50 -3.34 -17.33
C CYS A 116 -3.49 -4.49 -17.56
N ARG A 117 -2.96 -5.60 -18.07
CA ARG A 117 -3.71 -6.86 -18.27
C ARG A 117 -4.04 -7.60 -16.97
N CYS A 118 -3.65 -7.07 -15.81
CA CYS A 118 -4.02 -7.64 -14.51
C CYS A 118 -5.42 -7.25 -14.04
N ILE A 119 -6.12 -6.38 -14.77
CA ILE A 119 -7.54 -6.13 -14.52
C ILE A 119 -8.35 -7.07 -15.42
N LEU A 120 -9.23 -7.86 -14.77
CA LEU A 120 -10.30 -8.70 -15.29
C LEU A 120 -9.91 -10.16 -15.61
N SER A 121 -9.73 -10.96 -14.56
CA SER A 121 -10.56 -12.16 -14.47
C SER A 121 -11.79 -11.76 -13.68
N GLU A 122 -12.82 -11.25 -14.36
CA GLU A 122 -14.16 -11.32 -13.79
C GLU A 122 -14.48 -12.81 -13.68
N GLY A 123 -14.61 -13.28 -12.44
CA GLY A 123 -15.14 -14.59 -12.10
C GLY A 123 -16.30 -14.39 -11.14
#